data_AF-A0A7G1KNQ1-F1
#
_entry.id   AF-A0A7G1KNQ1-F1
#
_cell.length_a   1.000
_cell.length_b   1.000
_cell.length_c   1.000
_cell.angle_alpha   90.00
_cell.angle_beta   90.00
_cell.angle_gamma   90.00
#
_symmetry.space_group_name_H-M   'P 1'
#
loop_
_entity.id
_entity.type
_entity.pdbx_description
1 polymer ?
#
loop_
_entity_poly.entity_id
_entity_poly.type
_entity_poly.pdbx_seq_one_letter_code
_entity_poly.pdbx_strand_id
1 'polypeptide(L)'
;MGFDKASIRSIAGQAGVDPALVHHYFGTKQQLLTAALDLPLDPALIRDRIAAAPTEQLGATIVRTVLGIWDSPIGVHAVATLRSILGGGNDPALARAFLLEVVLRDVRERADSPPGTGVPRVLLAASQMIGLLIARKVVCVEPLASMTPDELAVVVGPTIQRYLTGDLELPPR
;
A
#
# COMPACT_ATOMS: atom_id res chain seq x y z
N MET A 1 -20.90 -2.95 -1.04
CA MET A 1 -20.96 -1.58 -0.48
C MET A 1 -19.65 -1.37 0.27
N GLY A 2 -18.70 -0.64 -0.31
CA GLY A 2 -17.29 -0.67 0.12
C GLY A 2 -17.02 0.04 1.45
N PHE A 3 -15.94 -0.37 2.11
CA PHE A 3 -15.40 0.24 3.34
C PHE A 3 -15.31 1.79 3.25
N ASP A 4 -15.10 2.35 2.06
CA ASP A 4 -15.11 3.80 1.77
C ASP A 4 -16.35 4.53 2.33
N LYS A 5 -17.53 3.90 2.31
CA LYS A 5 -18.79 4.47 2.84
C LYS A 5 -19.13 3.99 4.26
N ALA A 6 -18.39 3.01 4.78
CA ALA A 6 -18.64 2.44 6.10
C ALA A 6 -17.95 3.28 7.18
N SER A 7 -18.74 3.83 8.10
CA SER A 7 -18.22 4.45 9.33
C SER A 7 -17.96 3.39 10.39
N ILE A 8 -17.08 3.67 11.37
CA ILE A 8 -16.88 2.80 12.55
C ILE A 8 -18.23 2.51 13.21
N ARG A 9 -19.14 3.49 13.27
CA ARG A 9 -20.50 3.32 13.80
C ARG A 9 -21.34 2.33 12.98
N SER A 10 -21.27 2.38 11.64
CA SER A 10 -21.95 1.43 10.77
C SER A 10 -21.39 0.01 10.91
N ILE A 11 -20.06 -0.14 11.02
CA ILE A 11 -19.40 -1.43 11.17
C ILE A 11 -19.78 -2.05 12.51
N ALA A 12 -19.70 -1.26 13.60
CA ALA A 12 -20.10 -1.69 14.94
C ALA A 12 -21.58 -2.12 14.98
N GLY A 13 -22.46 -1.36 14.33
CA GLY A 13 -23.88 -1.72 14.20
C GLY A 13 -24.13 -3.04 13.48
N GLN A 14 -23.37 -3.34 12.41
CA GLN A 14 -23.46 -4.63 11.72
C GLN A 14 -22.87 -5.79 12.53
N ALA A 15 -21.82 -5.52 13.30
CA ALA A 15 -21.18 -6.49 14.18
C ALA A 15 -21.92 -6.69 15.52
N GLY A 16 -22.97 -5.91 15.80
CA GLY A 16 -23.73 -5.98 17.05
C GLY A 16 -22.96 -5.51 18.28
N VAL A 17 -21.96 -4.65 18.11
CA VAL A 17 -21.09 -4.15 19.19
C VAL A 17 -21.19 -2.63 19.35
N ASP A 18 -20.76 -2.12 20.50
CA ASP A 18 -20.64 -0.67 20.74
C ASP A 18 -19.48 -0.09 19.91
N PRO A 19 -19.68 1.00 19.15
CA PRO A 19 -18.60 1.74 18.48
C PRO A 19 -17.43 2.12 19.40
N ALA A 20 -17.68 2.37 20.68
CA ALA A 20 -16.64 2.66 21.67
C ALA A 20 -15.69 1.46 21.89
N LEU A 21 -16.20 0.22 21.82
CA LEU A 21 -15.37 -0.99 21.90
C LEU A 21 -14.50 -1.13 20.66
N VAL A 22 -15.02 -0.81 19.47
CA VAL A 22 -14.23 -0.82 18.23
C VAL A 22 -13.07 0.19 18.33
N HIS A 23 -13.33 1.39 18.83
CA HIS A 23 -12.29 2.37 19.11
C HIS A 23 -11.30 1.92 20.19
N HIS A 24 -11.78 1.25 21.24
CA HIS A 24 -10.93 0.76 22.32
C HIS A 24 -9.94 -0.32 21.83
N TYR A 25 -10.41 -1.28 21.03
CA TYR A 25 -9.58 -2.39 20.56
C TYR A 25 -8.73 -2.05 19.33
N PHE A 26 -9.24 -1.22 18.42
CA PHE A 26 -8.61 -1.00 17.13
C PHE A 26 -8.19 0.45 16.89
N GLY A 27 -8.63 1.42 17.69
CA GLY A 27 -8.27 2.83 17.50
C GLY A 27 -8.95 3.44 16.27
N THR A 28 -8.18 3.65 15.21
CA THR A 28 -8.62 4.33 13.97
C THR A 28 -9.23 3.37 12.94
N LYS A 29 -9.98 3.90 11.97
CA LYS A 29 -10.55 3.10 10.85
C LYS A 29 -9.44 2.37 10.07
N GLN A 30 -8.28 3.00 9.91
CA GLN A 30 -7.12 2.45 9.22
C GLN A 30 -6.48 1.28 10.00
N GLN A 31 -6.40 1.39 11.32
CA GLN A 31 -5.91 0.31 12.18
C GLN A 31 -6.89 -0.87 12.19
N LEU A 32 -8.19 -0.62 12.22
CA LEU A 32 -9.22 -1.66 12.05
C LEU A 32 -9.08 -2.38 10.71
N LEU A 33 -8.84 -1.65 9.62
CA LEU A 33 -8.67 -2.21 8.28
C LEU A 33 -7.38 -3.05 8.15
N THR A 34 -6.32 -2.61 8.82
CA THR A 34 -5.05 -3.36 8.91
C THR A 34 -5.25 -4.67 9.68
N ALA A 35 -5.95 -4.61 10.81
CA ALA A 35 -6.27 -5.79 11.63
C ALA A 35 -7.20 -6.77 10.89
N ALA A 36 -8.17 -6.27 10.12
CA ALA A 36 -9.10 -7.10 9.35
C ALA A 36 -8.41 -7.91 8.23
N LEU A 37 -7.27 -7.44 7.73
CA LEU A 37 -6.45 -8.15 6.73
C LEU A 37 -5.35 -9.01 7.36
N ASP A 38 -5.26 -9.05 8.68
CA ASP A 38 -4.20 -9.72 9.45
C ASP A 38 -2.80 -9.36 8.93
N LEU A 39 -2.60 -8.08 8.62
CA LEU A 39 -1.33 -7.59 8.11
C LEU A 39 -0.38 -7.33 9.29
N PRO A 40 0.81 -7.97 9.32
CA PRO A 40 1.79 -7.86 10.40
C PRO A 40 2.58 -6.53 10.37
N LEU A 41 2.17 -5.60 9.51
CA LEU A 41 2.89 -4.39 9.14
C LEU A 41 2.21 -3.18 9.80
N ASP A 42 2.96 -2.41 10.57
CA ASP A 42 2.50 -1.09 11.02
C ASP A 42 2.61 -0.08 9.85
N PRO A 43 1.49 0.45 9.34
CA PRO A 43 1.53 1.43 8.26
C PRO A 43 2.22 2.73 8.69
N ALA A 44 2.35 3.04 9.99
CA ALA A 44 3.05 4.22 10.49
C ALA A 44 4.54 4.25 10.11
N LEU A 45 5.22 3.10 10.19
CA LEU A 45 6.64 2.99 9.86
C LEU A 45 6.93 3.33 8.39
N ILE A 46 5.98 3.00 7.50
CA ILE A 46 6.06 3.38 6.09
C ILE A 46 5.80 4.87 5.94
N ARG A 47 4.76 5.39 6.59
CA ARG A 47 4.38 6.81 6.50
C ARG A 47 5.53 7.72 6.89
N ASP A 48 6.19 7.50 8.02
CA ASP A 48 7.24 8.39 8.51
C ASP A 48 8.43 8.47 7.55
N ARG A 49 8.84 7.34 6.97
CA ARG A 49 9.93 7.28 5.97
C ARG A 49 9.56 7.95 4.66
N ILE A 50 8.33 7.75 4.20
CA ILE A 50 7.84 8.40 2.99
C ILE A 50 7.70 9.91 3.22
N ALA A 51 7.15 10.33 4.37
CA ALA A 51 6.96 11.73 4.72
C ALA A 51 8.27 12.51 4.80
N ALA A 52 9.34 11.89 5.33
CA ALA A 52 10.66 12.50 5.41
C ALA A 52 11.40 12.62 4.06
N ALA A 53 10.97 11.90 3.03
CA ALA A 53 11.65 11.86 1.74
C ALA A 53 11.35 13.12 0.90
N PRO A 54 12.35 13.75 0.24
CA PRO A 54 12.13 14.76 -0.79
C PRO A 54 11.27 14.21 -1.94
N THR A 55 10.45 15.05 -2.58
CA THR A 55 9.51 14.63 -3.63
C THR A 55 10.23 14.04 -4.84
N GLU A 56 11.43 14.52 -5.13
CA GLU A 56 12.29 14.10 -6.25
C GLU A 56 12.89 12.70 -6.01
N GLN A 57 12.88 12.22 -4.77
CA GLN A 57 13.45 10.93 -4.36
C GLN A 57 12.36 9.95 -3.89
N LEU A 58 11.10 10.32 -4.04
CA LEU A 58 9.96 9.59 -3.50
C LEU A 58 9.86 8.18 -4.08
N GLY A 59 10.07 8.02 -5.38
CA GLY A 59 10.02 6.73 -6.07
C GLY A 59 11.07 5.74 -5.56
N ALA A 60 12.33 6.17 -5.49
CA ALA A 60 13.42 5.34 -4.95
C ALA A 60 13.20 5.01 -3.46
N THR A 61 12.70 5.98 -2.67
CA THR A 61 12.43 5.79 -1.25
C THR A 61 11.30 4.79 -1.02
N ILE A 62 10.23 4.85 -1.81
CA ILE A 62 9.12 3.89 -1.76
C ILE A 62 9.62 2.48 -2.07
N VAL A 63 10.37 2.31 -3.16
CA VAL A 63 10.90 0.99 -3.55
C VAL A 63 11.77 0.43 -2.43
N ARG A 64 12.76 1.19 -1.94
CA ARG A 64 13.66 0.76 -0.87
C ARG A 64 12.91 0.42 0.42
N THR A 65 11.97 1.27 0.83
CA THR A 65 11.23 1.10 2.08
C THR A 65 10.34 -0.13 2.02
N VAL A 66 9.55 -0.27 0.96
CA VAL A 66 8.63 -1.40 0.81
C VAL A 66 9.41 -2.70 0.69
N LEU A 67 10.41 -2.77 -0.19
CA LEU A 67 11.20 -4.00 -0.34
C LEU A 67 11.96 -4.36 0.93
N GLY A 68 12.52 -3.38 1.64
CA GLY A 68 13.21 -3.63 2.91
C GLY A 68 12.29 -4.22 3.99
N ILE A 69 11.04 -3.78 4.04
CA ILE A 69 10.03 -4.36 4.95
C ILE A 69 9.70 -5.80 4.55
N TRP A 70 9.51 -6.05 3.25
CA TRP A 70 9.22 -7.38 2.73
C TRP A 70 10.39 -8.36 2.84
N ASP A 71 11.61 -7.85 2.96
CA ASP A 71 12.83 -8.64 3.23
C ASP A 71 13.05 -8.90 4.72
N SER A 72 12.35 -8.17 5.60
CA SER A 72 12.43 -8.35 7.05
C SER A 72 11.66 -9.61 7.52
N PRO A 73 11.86 -10.07 8.77
CA PRO A 73 11.07 -11.16 9.33
C PRO A 73 9.54 -10.95 9.26
N ILE A 74 9.09 -9.69 9.38
CA ILE A 74 7.68 -9.30 9.23
C ILE A 74 7.16 -9.60 7.82
N GLY A 75 8.03 -9.46 6.81
CA GLY A 75 7.71 -9.70 5.41
C GLY A 75 7.27 -11.13 5.10
N VAL A 76 7.73 -12.13 5.87
CA VAL A 76 7.33 -13.54 5.69
C VAL A 76 5.83 -13.71 5.84
N HIS A 77 5.25 -13.09 6.86
CA HIS A 77 3.81 -13.09 7.10
C HIS A 77 3.06 -12.28 6.02
N ALA A 78 3.58 -11.13 5.60
CA ALA A 78 2.98 -10.33 4.53
C ALA A 78 2.92 -11.10 3.20
N VAL A 79 3.95 -11.89 2.87
CA VAL A 79 3.96 -12.77 1.69
C VAL A 79 2.90 -13.87 1.81
N ALA A 80 2.73 -14.47 2.98
CA ALA A 80 1.71 -15.50 3.22
C ALA A 80 0.29 -14.92 3.04
N THR A 81 0.02 -13.75 3.63
CA THR A 81 -1.26 -13.03 3.45
C THR A 81 -1.51 -12.70 1.98
N LEU A 82 -0.49 -12.23 1.25
CA LEU A 82 -0.60 -11.96 -0.18
C LEU A 82 -0.93 -13.22 -0.99
N ARG A 83 -0.30 -14.36 -0.69
CA ARG A 83 -0.64 -15.64 -1.34
C ARG A 83 -2.09 -16.05 -1.08
N SER A 84 -2.59 -15.84 0.14
CA SER A 84 -4.00 -16.10 0.48
C SER A 84 -4.95 -15.23 -0.35
N ILE A 85 -4.65 -13.92 -0.47
CA ILE A 85 -5.43 -13.00 -1.32
C ILE A 85 -5.45 -13.48 -2.77
N LEU A 86 -4.29 -13.85 -3.33
CA LEU A 86 -4.18 -14.35 -4.72
C LEU A 86 -4.93 -15.68 -4.93
N GLY A 87 -5.02 -16.51 -3.90
CA GLY A 87 -5.79 -17.76 -3.90
C GLY A 87 -7.30 -17.57 -3.69
N GLY A 88 -7.80 -16.34 -3.57
CA GLY A 88 -9.22 -16.05 -3.35
C GLY A 88 -9.68 -16.12 -1.90
N GLY A 89 -8.76 -16.17 -0.93
CA GLY A 89 -9.06 -16.32 0.49
C GLY A 89 -9.60 -15.07 1.19
N ASN A 90 -9.51 -13.89 0.56
CA ASN A 90 -9.88 -12.60 1.17
C ASN A 90 -10.82 -11.78 0.27
N ASP A 91 -11.66 -10.94 0.89
CA ASP A 91 -12.55 -10.02 0.18
C ASP A 91 -11.73 -8.97 -0.62
N PRO A 92 -11.82 -8.96 -1.96
CA PRO A 92 -11.14 -7.97 -2.79
C PRO A 92 -11.50 -6.51 -2.45
N ALA A 93 -12.71 -6.27 -1.92
CA ALA A 93 -13.14 -4.94 -1.51
C ALA A 93 -12.34 -4.43 -0.30
N LEU A 94 -11.96 -5.32 0.62
CA LEU A 94 -11.16 -4.98 1.80
C LEU A 94 -9.72 -4.64 1.40
N ALA A 95 -9.12 -5.45 0.52
CA ALA A 95 -7.78 -5.18 -0.02
C ALA A 95 -7.74 -3.85 -0.79
N ARG A 96 -8.76 -3.57 -1.61
CA ARG A 96 -8.90 -2.28 -2.32
C ARG A 96 -8.99 -1.11 -1.35
N ALA A 97 -9.81 -1.22 -0.31
CA ALA A 97 -9.94 -0.17 0.70
C ALA A 97 -8.61 0.07 1.43
N PHE A 98 -7.90 -0.99 1.81
CA PHE A 98 -6.61 -0.86 2.48
C PHE A 98 -5.59 -0.12 1.62
N LEU A 99 -5.52 -0.46 0.34
CA LEU A 99 -4.63 0.21 -0.60
C LEU A 99 -4.95 1.71 -0.70
N LEU A 100 -6.22 2.07 -0.91
CA LEU A 100 -6.64 3.45 -1.13
C LEU A 100 -6.63 4.31 0.15
N GLU A 101 -7.09 3.76 1.28
CA GLU A 101 -7.30 4.52 2.51
C GLU A 101 -6.09 4.54 3.44
N VAL A 102 -5.20 3.54 3.36
CA VAL A 102 -4.07 3.34 4.29
C VAL A 102 -2.74 3.52 3.58
N VAL A 103 -2.48 2.74 2.52
CA VAL A 103 -1.14 2.70 1.90
C VAL A 103 -0.85 3.94 1.07
N LEU A 104 -1.83 4.40 0.28
CA LEU A 104 -1.61 5.45 -0.72
C LEU A 104 -1.98 6.86 -0.25
N ARG A 105 -2.53 7.02 0.96
CA ARG A 105 -3.10 8.29 1.43
C ARG A 105 -2.10 9.45 1.33
N ASP A 106 -0.93 9.30 1.95
CA ASP A 106 0.04 10.41 2.08
C ASP A 106 0.79 10.66 0.77
N VAL A 107 1.05 9.59 0.01
CA VAL A 107 1.69 9.69 -1.31
C VAL A 107 0.76 10.39 -2.31
N ARG A 108 -0.55 10.16 -2.21
CA ARG A 108 -1.55 10.75 -3.11
C ARG A 108 -1.52 12.27 -3.06
N GLU A 109 -1.46 12.86 -1.87
CA GLU A 109 -1.46 14.32 -1.71
C GLU A 109 -0.22 14.96 -2.34
N ARG A 110 0.92 14.29 -2.23
CA ARG A 110 2.19 14.73 -2.82
C ARG A 110 2.26 14.54 -4.34
N ALA A 111 1.57 13.52 -4.84
CA ALA A 111 1.47 13.24 -6.27
C ALA A 111 0.31 14.00 -6.95
N ASP A 112 -0.48 14.79 -6.23
CA ASP A 112 -1.64 15.50 -6.80
C ASP A 112 -1.25 16.79 -7.52
N SER A 113 -0.34 16.67 -8.47
CA SER A 113 0.13 17.76 -9.32
C SER A 113 0.17 17.30 -10.79
N PRO A 114 -0.69 17.83 -11.67
CA PRO A 114 -1.78 18.79 -11.41
C PRO A 114 -2.88 18.28 -10.46
N PRO A 115 -3.67 19.16 -9.81
CA PRO A 115 -4.75 18.76 -8.92
C PRO A 115 -5.76 17.82 -9.58
N GLY A 116 -6.16 16.77 -8.87
CA GLY A 116 -6.99 15.71 -9.42
C GLY A 116 -6.23 14.61 -10.17
N THR A 117 -4.90 14.59 -10.19
CA THR A 117 -4.13 13.50 -10.81
C THR A 117 -3.56 12.51 -9.79
N GLY A 118 -3.62 12.81 -8.49
CA GLY A 118 -2.97 12.04 -7.45
C GLY A 118 -3.43 10.59 -7.40
N VAL A 119 -4.75 10.32 -7.44
CA VAL A 119 -5.31 8.96 -7.38
C VAL A 119 -4.81 8.04 -8.51
N PRO A 120 -4.98 8.38 -9.80
CA PRO A 120 -4.48 7.52 -10.87
C PRO A 120 -2.95 7.34 -10.82
N ARG A 121 -2.19 8.39 -10.46
CA ARG A 121 -0.72 8.33 -10.30
C ARG A 121 -0.29 7.31 -9.25
N VAL A 122 -0.88 7.37 -8.05
CA VAL A 122 -0.54 6.42 -6.98
C VAL A 122 -1.00 5.00 -7.28
N LEU A 123 -2.10 4.82 -8.03
CA LEU A 123 -2.56 3.51 -8.45
C LEU A 123 -1.62 2.86 -9.48
N LEU A 124 -1.05 3.63 -10.40
CA LEU A 124 -0.01 3.15 -11.32
C LEU A 124 1.28 2.77 -10.59
N ALA A 125 1.70 3.59 -9.62
CA ALA A 125 2.84 3.26 -8.76
C ALA A 125 2.58 1.98 -7.94
N ALA A 126 1.38 1.85 -7.38
CA ALA A 126 0.98 0.69 -6.59
C ALA A 126 0.94 -0.59 -7.43
N SER A 127 0.36 -0.56 -8.63
CA SER A 127 0.30 -1.73 -9.51
C SER A 127 1.69 -2.22 -9.90
N GLN A 128 2.60 -1.30 -10.21
CA GLN A 128 4.01 -1.61 -10.48
C GLN A 128 4.68 -2.27 -9.27
N MET A 129 4.47 -1.74 -8.07
CA MET A 129 5.02 -2.32 -6.83
C MET A 129 4.44 -3.70 -6.53
N ILE A 130 3.14 -3.91 -6.73
CA ILE A 130 2.50 -5.21 -6.53
C ILE A 130 3.08 -6.24 -7.50
N GLY A 131 3.21 -5.88 -8.79
CA GLY A 131 3.83 -6.76 -9.79
C GLY A 131 5.28 -7.12 -9.45
N LEU A 132 6.07 -6.13 -9.02
CA LEU A 132 7.44 -6.34 -8.54
C LEU A 132 7.48 -7.30 -7.35
N LEU A 133 6.63 -7.10 -6.35
CA LEU A 133 6.57 -7.95 -5.16
C LEU A 133 6.16 -9.39 -5.49
N ILE A 134 5.17 -9.57 -6.37
CA ILE A 134 4.73 -10.90 -6.82
C ILE A 134 5.87 -11.60 -7.56
N ALA A 135 6.47 -10.96 -8.56
CA ALA A 135 7.56 -11.55 -9.33
C ALA A 135 8.76 -11.89 -8.45
N ARG A 136 9.11 -11.02 -7.49
CA ARG A 136 10.27 -11.17 -6.61
C ARG A 136 10.07 -12.16 -5.46
N LYS A 137 8.90 -12.15 -4.79
CA LYS A 137 8.68 -12.88 -3.51
C LYS A 137 7.69 -14.04 -3.59
N VAL A 138 6.82 -14.04 -4.59
CA VAL A 138 5.80 -15.10 -4.75
C VAL A 138 6.26 -16.09 -5.80
N VAL A 139 6.57 -15.59 -7.00
CA VAL A 139 7.03 -16.40 -8.13
C VAL A 139 8.55 -16.67 -8.05
N CYS A 140 9.30 -15.77 -7.41
CA CYS A 140 10.75 -15.85 -7.25
C CYS A 140 11.50 -15.92 -8.60
N VAL A 141 11.17 -15.01 -9.51
CA VAL A 141 11.82 -14.90 -10.84
C VAL A 141 13.25 -14.38 -10.68
N GLU A 142 14.25 -15.03 -11.28
CA GLU A 142 15.65 -14.57 -11.25
C GLU A 142 16.04 -13.72 -12.49
N PRO A 143 16.97 -12.75 -12.36
CA PRO A 143 17.74 -12.38 -11.15
C PRO A 143 16.98 -11.49 -10.15
N LEU A 144 15.70 -11.19 -10.41
CA LEU A 144 14.90 -10.23 -9.64
C LEU A 144 14.73 -10.64 -8.16
N ALA A 145 14.56 -11.94 -7.89
CA ALA A 145 14.42 -12.51 -6.56
C ALA A 145 15.67 -12.26 -5.70
N SER A 146 16.86 -12.36 -6.30
CA SER A 146 18.14 -12.15 -5.63
C SER A 146 18.58 -10.69 -5.52
N MET A 147 18.02 -9.78 -6.32
CA MET A 147 18.37 -8.36 -6.23
C MET A 147 17.97 -7.74 -4.89
N THR A 148 18.85 -6.90 -4.37
CA THR A 148 18.67 -6.14 -3.12
C THR A 148 17.66 -5.00 -3.29
N PRO A 149 17.04 -4.51 -2.19
CA PRO A 149 16.22 -3.32 -2.22
C PRO A 149 16.91 -2.09 -2.83
N ASP A 150 18.21 -1.94 -2.62
CA ASP A 150 18.98 -0.80 -3.13
C ASP A 150 19.20 -0.88 -4.65
N GLU A 151 19.58 -2.04 -5.17
CA GLU A 151 19.69 -2.26 -6.62
C GLU A 151 18.36 -2.02 -7.32
N LEU A 152 17.26 -2.52 -6.73
CA LEU A 152 15.92 -2.31 -7.27
C LEU A 152 15.45 -0.86 -7.14
N ALA A 153 15.83 -0.16 -6.08
CA ALA A 153 15.52 1.27 -5.95
C ALA A 153 16.22 2.10 -7.03
N VAL A 154 17.43 1.72 -7.46
CA VAL A 154 18.13 2.40 -8.57
C VAL A 154 17.41 2.19 -9.91
N VAL A 155 16.98 0.97 -10.22
CA VAL A 155 16.41 0.66 -11.55
C VAL A 155 14.90 0.86 -11.64
N VAL A 156 14.14 0.55 -10.58
CA VAL A 156 12.67 0.69 -10.54
C VAL A 156 12.24 2.04 -10.00
N GLY A 157 13.03 2.65 -9.11
CA GLY A 157 12.73 3.95 -8.50
C GLY A 157 12.38 5.04 -9.51
N PRO A 158 13.13 5.22 -10.62
CA PRO A 158 12.79 6.20 -11.65
C PRO A 158 11.42 5.98 -12.31
N THR A 159 11.02 4.72 -12.51
CA THR A 159 9.69 4.38 -13.06
C THR A 159 8.58 4.76 -12.09
N ILE A 160 8.76 4.46 -10.80
CA ILE A 160 7.82 4.88 -9.76
C ILE A 160 7.76 6.41 -9.67
N GLN A 161 8.92 7.07 -9.69
CA GLN A 161 9.01 8.53 -9.67
C GLN A 161 8.25 9.15 -10.86
N ARG A 162 8.40 8.59 -12.07
CA ARG A 162 7.67 9.03 -13.26
C ARG A 162 6.16 8.93 -13.06
N TYR A 163 5.64 7.87 -12.46
CA TYR A 163 4.21 7.78 -12.17
C TYR A 163 3.77 8.86 -11.17
N LEU A 164 4.57 9.12 -10.14
CA LEU A 164 4.20 10.06 -9.07
C LEU A 164 4.26 11.52 -9.49
N THR A 165 5.29 11.92 -10.24
CA THR A 165 5.58 13.34 -10.50
C THR A 165 5.90 13.67 -11.95
N GLY A 166 6.00 12.67 -12.84
CA GLY A 166 6.30 12.90 -14.25
C GLY A 166 5.06 13.33 -15.04
N ASP A 167 5.27 13.77 -16.27
CA ASP A 167 4.18 14.08 -17.20
C ASP A 167 3.52 12.77 -17.68
N LEU A 168 2.23 12.63 -17.37
CA LEU A 168 1.42 11.48 -17.75
C LEU A 168 0.23 11.95 -18.58
N GLU A 169 0.01 11.31 -19.72
CA GLU A 169 -1.22 11.41 -20.49
C GLU A 169 -2.29 10.56 -19.83
N LEU A 170 -2.93 11.12 -18.79
CA LEU A 170 -4.05 10.47 -18.13
C LEU A 170 -5.34 10.75 -18.91
N PRO A 171 -6.25 9.76 -19.03
CA PRO A 171 -7.53 9.98 -19.67
C PRO A 171 -8.30 11.11 -18.95
N PRO A 172 -9.08 11.91 -19.70
CA PRO A 172 -9.92 12.95 -19.11
C PRO A 172 -10.91 12.34 -18.11
N ARG A 173 -11.16 13.07 -17.02
CA ARG A 173 -12.11 12.70 -15.97
C ARG A 173 -13.56 12.92 -16.38
#